data_AF-A0A372BGL1-F1
#
_entry.id   AF-A0A372BGL1-F1
#
_cell.length_a   1.000
_cell.length_b   1.000
_cell.length_c   1.000
_cell.angle_alpha   90.00
_cell.angle_beta   90.00
_cell.angle_gamma   90.00
#
_symmetry.space_group_name_H-M   'P 1'
#
loop_
_entity.id
_entity.type
_entity.pdbx_description
1 polymer ?
#
loop_
_entity_poly.entity_id
_entity_poly.type
_entity_poly.pdbx_seq_one_letter_code
_entity_poly.pdbx_strand_id
1 'polypeptide(L)'
;MYLPIHAFAESLQDNTNAALPSIPEVTSSSHQVFISDKAYTQLFLKISINSSISTDLISVRQDQDRKLYIRTRDLKVLRIKMDEHIPDNQWVCINELKGIQFKYLENEQALNLQVSSNMLTDYSVDLNGQQSTNPHLLKMKPLNAAILNYSLYNTITNDENVFSGSAEGIFNSAIGNFSSGVLYNGSNENSYSHEKWVRLESKWQYVDPEKVRIYTLGDFISNSSDWGSSVRLAGFQWSSAYTQRGDLVTSAFPQFSGSAALPSTLDLYVNQQKIYSGLVPSGPFDIKQLPFISGNEVTLVTTDATGQQSITKQAYYFSSKILAKGINEFSVDVGVPRYNYGLFSNDYDDATFASGAIRYGYSNSLTLSGGAEASTDGLSNLGTGFAKNLFGFGVINADIAASQYKDENGYSALVGLEGRISKNISFNTSYR
;
A
#
# COMPACT_ATOMS: atom_id res chain seq x y z
N MET A 1 7.84 -37.10 51.89
CA MET A 1 7.53 -38.07 50.82
C MET A 1 8.19 -37.54 49.56
N TYR A 2 9.32 -38.10 49.17
CA TYR A 2 10.06 -37.73 47.96
C TYR A 2 9.36 -38.36 46.75
N LEU A 3 9.01 -37.56 45.75
CA LEU A 3 8.57 -38.05 44.43
C LEU A 3 9.67 -37.69 43.41
N PRO A 4 10.27 -38.68 42.72
CA PRO A 4 11.32 -38.44 41.75
C PRO A 4 10.76 -37.92 40.42
N ILE A 5 11.53 -37.03 39.78
CA ILE A 5 11.31 -36.57 38.41
C ILE A 5 11.90 -37.63 37.48
N HIS A 6 11.06 -38.22 36.63
CA HIS A 6 11.52 -39.04 35.50
C HIS A 6 11.28 -38.25 34.20
N ALA A 7 12.37 -37.79 33.58
CA ALA A 7 12.37 -37.30 32.21
C ALA A 7 12.73 -38.47 31.28
N PHE A 8 11.79 -38.92 30.47
CA PHE A 8 12.08 -39.75 29.31
C PHE A 8 12.11 -38.81 28.09
N ALA A 9 13.29 -38.63 27.51
CA ALA A 9 13.44 -38.01 26.19
C ALA A 9 13.35 -39.13 25.15
N GLU A 10 12.17 -39.31 24.57
CA GLU A 10 11.98 -40.16 23.41
C GLU A 10 12.36 -39.35 22.15
N SER A 11 13.14 -39.92 21.23
CA SER A 11 13.50 -39.22 20.00
C SER A 11 12.25 -39.03 19.14
N LEU A 12 11.89 -37.78 18.85
CA LEU A 12 10.76 -37.46 17.97
C LEU A 12 11.02 -38.03 16.57
N GLN A 13 10.28 -39.08 16.19
CA GLN A 13 10.19 -39.52 14.80
C GLN A 13 9.21 -38.59 14.07
N ASP A 14 9.72 -37.95 13.01
CA ASP A 14 8.93 -37.09 12.13
C ASP A 14 8.05 -37.94 11.21
N ASN A 15 6.74 -37.89 11.43
CA ASN A 15 5.71 -38.55 10.62
C ASN A 15 4.99 -37.59 9.66
N THR A 16 5.55 -36.41 9.37
CA THR A 16 4.82 -35.35 8.66
C THR A 16 4.64 -35.57 7.15
N ASN A 17 5.21 -36.61 6.54
CA ASN A 17 5.19 -36.79 5.07
C ASN A 17 5.55 -35.49 4.31
N ALA A 18 6.44 -34.68 4.88
CA ALA A 18 6.89 -33.45 4.25
C ALA A 18 7.68 -33.79 2.98
N ALA A 19 7.33 -33.13 1.87
CA ALA A 19 8.06 -33.28 0.62
C ALA A 19 9.51 -32.78 0.83
N LEU A 20 10.46 -33.72 0.87
CA LEU A 20 11.88 -33.39 0.86
C LEU A 20 12.22 -32.75 -0.49
N PRO A 21 12.84 -31.55 -0.51
CA PRO A 21 13.27 -30.96 -1.76
C PRO A 21 14.28 -31.88 -2.44
N SER A 22 13.95 -32.34 -3.64
CA SER A 22 14.87 -33.10 -4.47
C SER A 22 16.00 -32.18 -4.91
N ILE A 23 17.22 -32.44 -4.44
CA ILE A 23 18.42 -31.84 -5.00
C ILE A 23 18.54 -32.40 -6.42
N PRO A 24 18.51 -31.57 -7.48
CA PRO A 24 18.69 -32.09 -8.83
C PRO A 24 20.08 -32.72 -8.94
N GLU A 25 20.13 -33.96 -9.45
CA GLU A 25 21.38 -34.61 -9.78
C GLU A 25 22.15 -33.74 -10.77
N VAL A 26 23.41 -33.45 -10.46
CA VAL A 26 24.33 -32.79 -11.39
C VAL A 26 24.55 -33.78 -12.53
N THR A 27 23.80 -33.63 -13.61
CA THR A 27 24.11 -34.29 -14.87
C THR A 27 25.50 -33.85 -15.29
N SER A 28 26.45 -34.78 -15.24
CA SER A 28 27.75 -34.69 -15.88
C SER A 28 27.54 -34.61 -17.38
N SER A 29 27.23 -33.40 -17.85
CA SER A 29 27.14 -33.10 -19.27
C SER A 29 28.54 -33.23 -19.87
N SER A 30 28.64 -34.20 -20.78
CA SER A 30 29.73 -34.36 -21.72
C SER A 30 30.17 -33.01 -22.27
N HIS A 31 31.47 -32.74 -22.23
CA HIS A 31 32.10 -31.63 -22.91
C HIS A 31 31.71 -31.62 -24.40
N GLN A 32 30.69 -30.83 -24.77
CA GLN A 32 30.53 -30.35 -26.13
C GLN A 32 31.22 -29.00 -26.20
N VAL A 33 32.47 -29.05 -26.69
CA VAL A 33 33.24 -27.87 -27.05
C VAL A 33 32.54 -27.21 -28.23
N PHE A 34 31.78 -26.15 -27.97
CA PHE A 34 31.44 -25.18 -29.01
C PHE A 34 32.70 -24.39 -29.32
N ILE A 35 33.36 -24.73 -30.42
CA ILE A 35 34.46 -23.94 -30.98
C ILE A 35 33.85 -22.64 -31.50
N SER A 36 34.03 -21.56 -30.73
CA SER A 36 33.92 -20.19 -31.21
C SER A 36 35.33 -19.72 -31.55
N ASP A 37 35.54 -19.20 -32.75
CA ASP A 37 36.83 -18.77 -33.35
C ASP A 37 37.55 -17.61 -32.62
N LYS A 38 37.17 -17.33 -31.37
CA LYS A 38 37.93 -16.53 -30.42
C LYS A 38 37.97 -17.31 -29.12
N ALA A 39 39.15 -17.78 -28.73
CA ALA A 39 39.35 -18.37 -27.42
C ALA A 39 39.17 -17.24 -26.38
N TYR A 40 38.02 -17.25 -25.71
CA TYR A 40 37.77 -16.34 -24.59
C TYR A 40 38.14 -17.04 -23.29
N THR A 41 38.88 -16.34 -22.43
CA THR A 41 39.06 -16.75 -21.04
C THR A 41 37.85 -16.30 -20.25
N GLN A 42 37.20 -17.25 -19.57
CA GLN A 42 36.07 -16.96 -18.69
C GLN A 42 36.60 -16.59 -17.30
N LEU A 43 36.22 -15.41 -16.83
CA LEU A 43 36.59 -14.85 -15.53
C LEU A 43 35.34 -14.66 -14.67
N PHE A 44 35.51 -14.73 -13.36
CA PHE A 44 34.48 -14.34 -12.38
C PHE A 44 35.08 -13.25 -11.51
N LEU A 45 34.64 -12.01 -11.74
CA LEU A 45 35.29 -10.83 -11.17
C LEU A 45 34.37 -10.16 -10.15
N LYS A 46 34.99 -9.67 -9.08
CA LYS A 46 34.36 -8.75 -8.14
C LYS A 46 34.33 -7.36 -8.78
N ILE A 47 33.15 -6.84 -9.09
CA ILE A 47 33.04 -5.54 -9.77
C ILE A 47 32.72 -4.45 -8.77
N SER A 48 33.44 -3.32 -8.84
CA SER A 48 33.12 -2.10 -8.10
C SER A 48 32.77 -0.96 -9.05
N ILE A 49 31.79 -0.14 -8.70
CA ILE A 49 31.40 1.08 -9.42
C ILE A 49 31.56 2.26 -8.48
N ASN A 50 32.41 3.24 -8.83
CA ASN A 50 32.63 4.45 -8.02
C ASN A 50 32.85 4.12 -6.54
N SER A 51 33.70 3.12 -6.26
CA SER A 51 34.01 2.59 -4.93
C SER A 51 32.87 1.85 -4.20
N SER A 52 31.70 1.70 -4.82
CA SER A 52 30.64 0.79 -4.37
C SER A 52 30.92 -0.62 -4.88
N ILE A 53 31.04 -1.57 -3.96
CA ILE A 53 31.40 -2.95 -4.26
C ILE A 53 30.13 -3.76 -4.52
N SER A 54 30.06 -4.46 -5.65
CA SER A 54 29.02 -5.47 -5.87
C SER A 54 29.22 -6.66 -4.94
N THR A 55 28.12 -7.18 -4.39
CA THR A 55 28.13 -8.35 -3.50
C THR A 55 28.40 -9.66 -4.25
N ASP A 56 28.10 -9.69 -5.56
CA ASP A 56 28.14 -10.90 -6.37
C ASP A 56 29.34 -10.92 -7.32
N LEU A 57 29.84 -12.12 -7.61
CA LEU A 57 30.84 -12.34 -8.66
C LEU A 57 30.17 -12.31 -10.03
N ILE A 58 30.66 -11.46 -10.92
CA ILE A 58 30.10 -11.30 -12.26
C ILE A 58 30.97 -12.02 -13.27
N SER A 59 30.32 -12.73 -14.18
CA SER A 59 30.98 -13.45 -15.26
C SER A 59 31.46 -12.46 -16.34
N VAL A 60 32.78 -12.41 -16.56
CA VAL A 60 33.43 -11.54 -17.55
C VAL A 60 34.20 -12.42 -18.54
N ARG A 61 34.12 -12.13 -19.84
CA ARG A 61 34.96 -12.77 -20.85
C ARG A 61 36.13 -11.87 -21.19
N GLN A 62 37.31 -12.47 -21.30
CA GLN A 62 38.51 -11.80 -21.80
C GLN A 62 38.90 -12.39 -23.16
N ASP A 63 39.08 -11.56 -24.17
CA ASP A 63 39.63 -12.01 -25.45
C ASP A 63 41.17 -12.03 -25.46
N GLN A 64 41.76 -12.49 -26.57
CA GLN A 64 43.21 -12.55 -26.77
C GLN A 64 43.88 -11.17 -26.73
N ASP A 65 43.14 -10.09 -27.03
CA ASP A 65 43.59 -8.70 -26.96
C ASP A 65 43.43 -8.10 -25.55
N ARG A 66 43.10 -8.94 -24.56
CA ARG A 66 42.79 -8.57 -23.17
C ARG A 66 41.58 -7.65 -23.00
N LYS A 67 40.71 -7.52 -24.01
CA LYS A 67 39.46 -6.77 -23.87
C LYS A 67 38.47 -7.57 -23.04
N LEU A 68 37.73 -6.84 -22.21
CA LEU A 68 36.76 -7.42 -21.29
C LEU A 68 35.35 -7.25 -21.83
N TYR A 69 34.54 -8.29 -21.69
CA TYR A 69 33.15 -8.31 -22.11
C TYR A 69 32.26 -8.75 -20.96
N ILE A 70 31.16 -8.04 -20.75
CA ILE A 70 30.15 -8.33 -19.72
C ILE A 70 28.79 -8.46 -20.41
N ARG A 71 27.92 -9.33 -19.89
CA ARG A 71 26.56 -9.43 -20.44
C ARG A 71 25.75 -8.19 -20.11
N THR A 72 24.88 -7.79 -21.02
CA THR A 72 23.96 -6.66 -20.84
C THR A 72 23.15 -6.77 -19.54
N ARG A 73 22.66 -7.97 -19.18
CA ARG A 73 21.94 -8.19 -17.91
C ARG A 73 22.79 -7.86 -16.67
N ASP A 74 24.08 -8.22 -16.69
CA ASP A 74 24.97 -8.03 -15.54
C ASP A 74 25.35 -6.54 -15.43
N LEU A 75 25.49 -5.84 -16.57
CA LEU A 75 25.65 -4.37 -16.61
C LEU A 75 24.41 -3.64 -16.07
N LYS A 76 23.19 -4.13 -16.37
CA LYS A 76 21.93 -3.59 -15.82
C LYS A 76 21.83 -3.83 -14.30
N VAL A 77 22.24 -5.01 -13.81
CA VAL A 77 22.33 -5.30 -12.36
C VAL A 77 23.31 -4.34 -11.66
N LEU A 78 24.41 -4.02 -12.33
CA LEU A 78 25.37 -3.00 -11.92
C LEU A 78 24.87 -1.55 -12.08
N ARG A 79 23.60 -1.35 -12.46
CA ARG A 79 22.95 -0.05 -12.65
C ARG A 79 23.52 0.79 -13.79
N ILE A 80 24.27 0.21 -14.73
CA ILE A 80 24.72 0.94 -15.92
C ILE A 80 23.54 1.02 -16.90
N LYS A 81 23.22 2.23 -17.36
CA LYS A 81 22.18 2.46 -18.38
C LYS A 81 22.60 1.79 -19.68
N MET A 82 21.76 0.87 -20.14
CA MET A 82 21.90 0.16 -21.41
C MET A 82 20.66 0.45 -22.26
N ASP A 83 20.83 0.49 -23.58
CA ASP A 83 19.70 0.58 -24.51
C ASP A 83 18.78 -0.64 -24.32
N GLU A 84 17.46 -0.40 -24.19
CA GLU A 84 16.45 -1.44 -23.99
C GLU A 84 16.37 -2.43 -25.15
N HIS A 85 16.79 -2.02 -26.37
CA HIS A 85 16.79 -2.87 -27.55
C HIS A 85 17.94 -3.90 -27.56
N ILE A 86 18.93 -3.78 -26.67
CA ILE A 86 20.04 -4.72 -26.56
C ILE A 86 19.59 -5.94 -25.75
N PRO A 87 19.66 -7.17 -26.29
CA PRO A 87 19.30 -8.39 -25.57
C PRO A 87 20.14 -8.60 -24.30
N ASP A 88 19.49 -9.08 -23.24
CA ASP A 88 20.10 -9.31 -21.93
C ASP A 88 21.30 -10.28 -21.94
N ASN A 89 21.31 -11.22 -22.89
CA ASN A 89 22.37 -12.22 -23.05
C ASN A 89 23.52 -11.77 -23.97
N GLN A 90 23.42 -10.59 -24.59
CA GLN A 90 24.48 -10.07 -25.45
C GLN A 90 25.72 -9.70 -24.63
N TRP A 91 26.90 -10.06 -25.14
CA TRP A 91 28.18 -9.65 -24.57
C TRP A 91 28.57 -8.29 -25.11
N VAL A 92 28.79 -7.34 -24.21
CA VAL A 92 29.16 -5.97 -24.53
C VAL A 92 30.61 -5.75 -24.12
N CYS A 93 31.42 -5.23 -25.04
CA CYS A 93 32.81 -4.88 -24.75
C CYS A 93 32.86 -3.64 -23.86
N ILE A 94 33.49 -3.74 -22.70
CA ILE A 94 33.61 -2.61 -21.76
C ILE A 94 34.39 -1.46 -22.39
N ASN A 95 35.38 -1.78 -23.23
CA ASN A 95 36.19 -0.80 -23.95
C ASN A 95 35.38 0.06 -24.93
N GLU A 96 34.20 -0.40 -25.36
CA GLU A 96 33.32 0.32 -26.30
C GLU A 96 32.32 1.23 -25.57
N LEU A 97 32.19 1.09 -24.24
CA LEU A 97 31.34 1.93 -23.41
C LEU A 97 32.00 3.30 -23.21
N LYS A 98 31.66 4.24 -24.10
CA LYS A 98 32.12 5.64 -24.01
C LYS A 98 31.74 6.22 -22.64
N GLY A 99 32.70 6.85 -21.97
CA GLY A 99 32.47 7.52 -20.67
C GLY A 99 32.66 6.64 -19.43
N ILE A 100 33.00 5.36 -19.61
CA ILE A 100 33.39 4.47 -18.52
C ILE A 100 34.90 4.28 -18.53
N GLN A 101 35.55 4.57 -17.41
CA GLN A 101 36.94 4.19 -17.19
C GLN A 101 36.97 2.91 -16.37
N PHE A 102 37.87 1.98 -16.70
CA PHE A 102 37.99 0.73 -15.95
C PHE A 102 39.43 0.38 -15.64
N LYS A 103 39.63 -0.31 -14.52
CA LYS A 103 40.91 -0.88 -14.11
C LYS A 103 40.69 -2.32 -13.66
N TYR A 104 41.28 -3.25 -14.40
CA TYR A 104 41.30 -4.66 -14.03
C TYR A 104 42.50 -4.94 -13.12
N LEU A 105 42.23 -5.49 -11.93
CA LEU A 105 43.21 -5.91 -10.93
C LEU A 105 43.23 -7.44 -10.90
N GLU A 106 44.15 -8.01 -11.68
CA GLU A 106 44.22 -9.46 -11.90
C GLU A 106 44.43 -10.25 -10.60
N ASN A 107 45.36 -9.80 -9.74
CA ASN A 107 45.68 -10.43 -8.47
C ASN A 107 44.50 -10.46 -7.48
N GLU A 108 43.61 -9.48 -7.56
CA GLU A 108 42.45 -9.34 -6.68
C GLU A 108 41.17 -9.92 -7.32
N GLN A 109 41.28 -10.40 -8.57
CA GLN A 109 40.13 -10.75 -9.42
C GLN A 109 39.04 -9.67 -9.39
N ALA A 110 39.46 -8.40 -9.43
CA ALA A 110 38.58 -7.27 -9.27
C ALA A 110 38.58 -6.38 -10.51
N LEU A 111 37.41 -5.85 -10.86
CA LEU A 111 37.24 -4.88 -11.93
C LEU A 111 36.63 -3.61 -11.35
N ASN A 112 37.43 -2.54 -11.34
CA ASN A 112 36.98 -1.24 -10.85
C ASN A 112 36.50 -0.39 -12.02
N LEU A 113 35.26 0.05 -11.96
CA LEU A 113 34.60 0.91 -12.94
C LEU A 113 34.41 2.30 -12.34
N GLN A 114 34.82 3.33 -13.08
CA GLN A 114 34.47 4.71 -12.82
C GLN A 114 33.46 5.15 -13.87
N VAL A 115 32.25 5.46 -13.40
CA VAL A 115 31.08 5.72 -14.24
C VAL A 115 30.48 7.05 -13.81
N SER A 116 30.21 7.94 -14.76
CA SER A 116 29.51 9.19 -14.45
C SER A 116 28.07 8.93 -13.99
N SER A 117 27.56 9.70 -13.03
CA SER A 117 26.22 9.52 -12.46
C SER A 117 25.09 9.54 -13.51
N ASN A 118 25.26 10.27 -14.62
CA ASN A 118 24.26 10.32 -15.69
C ASN A 118 24.09 8.99 -16.45
N MET A 119 25.09 8.10 -16.39
CA MET A 119 25.09 6.77 -16.97
C MET A 119 24.60 5.69 -16.01
N LEU A 120 24.27 6.05 -14.76
CA LEU A 120 23.70 5.13 -13.80
C LEU A 120 22.18 5.27 -13.74
N THR A 121 21.47 4.15 -13.59
CA THR A 121 20.06 4.12 -13.21
C THR A 121 19.93 4.37 -11.71
N ASP A 122 18.82 4.98 -11.29
CA ASP A 122 18.61 5.35 -9.89
C ASP A 122 18.52 4.12 -9.00
N TYR A 123 19.22 4.15 -7.86
CA TYR A 123 19.06 3.11 -6.84
C TYR A 123 17.72 3.33 -6.14
N SER A 124 16.82 2.35 -6.25
CA SER A 124 15.50 2.44 -5.62
C SER A 124 15.60 2.03 -4.16
N VAL A 125 15.51 3.02 -3.25
CA VAL A 125 15.30 2.79 -1.83
C VAL A 125 13.80 2.59 -1.61
N ASP A 126 13.41 1.34 -1.43
CA ASP A 126 12.04 1.00 -1.06
C ASP A 126 11.89 1.07 0.47
N LEU A 127 11.07 2.01 0.93
CA LEU A 127 10.81 2.21 2.36
C LEU A 127 9.75 1.25 2.90
N ASN A 128 8.98 0.60 2.02
CA ASN A 128 8.10 -0.48 2.42
C ASN A 128 8.96 -1.73 2.63
N GLY A 129 9.47 -1.89 3.85
CA GLY A 129 9.92 -3.20 4.34
C GLY A 129 8.81 -4.26 4.32
N GLN A 130 7.55 -3.88 4.05
CA GLN A 130 6.48 -4.80 3.73
C GLN A 130 6.58 -5.17 2.25
N GLN A 131 7.21 -6.31 1.96
CA GLN A 131 6.89 -7.04 0.73
C GLN A 131 5.37 -7.09 0.64
N SER A 132 4.80 -6.63 -0.50
CA SER A 132 3.37 -6.87 -0.82
C SER A 132 3.04 -8.28 -0.35
N THR A 133 2.03 -8.39 0.52
CA THR A 133 1.72 -9.64 1.23
C THR A 133 1.85 -10.79 0.25
N ASN A 134 2.69 -11.78 0.57
CA ASN A 134 2.96 -12.89 -0.34
C ASN A 134 1.63 -13.42 -0.88
N PRO A 135 1.43 -13.53 -2.21
CA PRO A 135 0.16 -13.96 -2.79
C PRO A 135 -0.36 -15.30 -2.23
N HIS A 136 0.53 -16.16 -1.75
CA HIS A 136 0.17 -17.40 -1.06
C HIS A 136 -0.48 -17.17 0.31
N LEU A 137 -0.10 -16.11 1.03
CA LEU A 137 -0.72 -15.72 2.30
C LEU A 137 -2.09 -15.08 2.09
N LEU A 138 -2.29 -14.35 0.98
CA LEU A 138 -3.62 -13.81 0.61
C LEU A 138 -4.67 -14.90 0.38
N LYS A 139 -4.23 -16.13 0.10
CA LYS A 139 -5.07 -17.32 -0.12
C LYS A 139 -5.34 -18.12 1.16
N MET A 140 -4.75 -17.73 2.30
CA MET A 140 -5.00 -18.43 3.55
C MET A 140 -6.46 -18.26 3.96
N LYS A 141 -7.12 -19.38 4.25
CA LYS A 141 -8.51 -19.37 4.68
C LYS A 141 -8.57 -18.94 6.15
N PRO A 142 -9.47 -18.01 6.52
CA PRO A 142 -9.65 -17.64 7.92
C PRO A 142 -10.09 -18.86 8.73
N LEU A 143 -9.62 -18.92 9.98
CA LEU A 143 -10.05 -19.93 10.94
C LEU A 143 -11.52 -19.69 11.29
N ASN A 144 -12.26 -20.78 11.48
CA ASN A 144 -13.61 -20.68 12.01
C ASN A 144 -13.50 -20.23 13.47
N ALA A 145 -14.09 -19.07 13.79
CA ALA A 145 -14.01 -18.50 15.12
C ALA A 145 -15.30 -17.75 15.45
N ALA A 146 -15.76 -17.89 16.70
CA ALA A 146 -16.85 -17.11 17.25
C ALA A 146 -16.32 -16.17 18.32
N ILE A 147 -16.73 -14.91 18.26
CA ILE A 147 -16.37 -13.86 19.22
C ILE A 147 -17.66 -13.25 19.75
N LEU A 148 -17.73 -13.02 21.06
CA LEU A 148 -18.80 -12.29 21.71
C LEU A 148 -18.20 -11.10 22.43
N ASN A 149 -18.50 -9.90 21.94
CA ASN A 149 -18.20 -8.65 22.62
C ASN A 149 -19.44 -8.24 23.43
N TYR A 150 -19.26 -7.79 24.66
CA TYR A 150 -20.37 -7.31 25.49
C TYR A 150 -19.93 -6.14 26.37
N SER A 151 -20.87 -5.27 26.71
CA SER A 151 -20.65 -4.16 27.64
C SER A 151 -21.92 -3.96 28.46
N LEU A 152 -21.80 -3.89 29.78
CA LEU A 152 -22.92 -3.74 30.70
C LEU A 152 -22.65 -2.54 31.60
N TYR A 153 -23.64 -1.68 31.77
CA TYR A 153 -23.57 -0.47 32.57
C TYR A 153 -24.76 -0.40 33.52
N ASN A 154 -24.49 -0.01 34.75
CA ASN A 154 -25.53 0.26 35.74
C ASN A 154 -25.28 1.65 36.33
N THR A 155 -26.18 2.58 36.08
CA THR A 155 -26.07 3.96 36.55
C THR A 155 -27.11 4.21 37.62
N ILE A 156 -26.66 4.70 38.78
CA ILE A 156 -27.52 5.07 39.90
C ILE A 156 -27.40 6.58 40.11
N THR A 157 -28.51 7.33 40.03
CA THR A 157 -28.53 8.78 40.21
C THR A 157 -29.87 9.20 40.80
N ASN A 158 -29.88 9.95 41.91
CA ASN A 158 -31.09 10.49 42.55
C ASN A 158 -32.25 9.47 42.66
N ASP A 159 -31.98 8.29 43.22
CA ASP A 159 -32.89 7.14 43.36
C ASP A 159 -33.32 6.43 42.06
N GLU A 160 -32.86 6.88 40.90
CA GLU A 160 -33.02 6.15 39.65
C GLU A 160 -31.88 5.14 39.44
N ASN A 161 -32.25 3.91 39.06
CA ASN A 161 -31.32 2.86 38.71
C ASN A 161 -31.57 2.41 37.27
N VAL A 162 -30.67 2.78 36.36
CA VAL A 162 -30.77 2.45 34.94
C VAL A 162 -29.70 1.44 34.56
N PHE A 163 -30.16 0.25 34.17
CA PHE A 163 -29.32 -0.76 33.57
C PHE A 163 -29.34 -0.63 32.05
N SER A 164 -28.17 -0.63 31.42
CA SER A 164 -28.03 -0.70 29.97
C SER A 164 -26.95 -1.70 29.60
N GLY A 165 -27.03 -2.24 28.40
CA GLY A 165 -26.04 -3.20 27.92
C GLY A 165 -26.02 -3.30 26.42
N SER A 166 -24.93 -3.82 25.88
CA SER A 166 -24.81 -4.17 24.47
C SER A 166 -24.08 -5.49 24.32
N ALA A 167 -24.37 -6.20 23.25
CA ALA A 167 -23.65 -7.40 22.86
C ALA A 167 -23.52 -7.47 21.33
N GLU A 168 -22.39 -7.96 20.85
CA GLU A 168 -22.13 -8.22 19.43
C GLU A 168 -21.54 -9.62 19.28
N GLY A 169 -22.23 -10.47 18.53
CA GLY A 169 -21.71 -11.77 18.11
C GLY A 169 -21.07 -11.65 16.74
N ILE A 170 -19.85 -12.16 16.59
CA ILE A 170 -19.12 -12.25 15.32
C ILE A 170 -18.76 -13.71 15.08
N PHE A 171 -19.16 -14.25 13.94
CA PHE A 171 -18.81 -15.58 13.48
C PHE A 171 -18.00 -15.48 12.19
N ASN A 172 -16.74 -15.88 12.24
CA ASN A 172 -15.83 -15.91 11.09
C ASN A 172 -15.80 -17.31 10.50
N SER A 173 -15.80 -17.39 9.17
CA SER A 173 -15.68 -18.64 8.43
C SER A 173 -14.93 -18.44 7.11
N ALA A 174 -14.56 -19.54 6.46
CA ALA A 174 -13.90 -19.51 5.14
C ALA A 174 -14.73 -18.82 4.04
N ILE A 175 -16.06 -18.72 4.20
CA ILE A 175 -16.95 -18.07 3.23
C ILE A 175 -17.28 -16.63 3.61
N GLY A 176 -16.75 -16.10 4.71
CA GLY A 176 -17.02 -14.74 5.17
C GLY A 176 -17.26 -14.66 6.68
N ASN A 177 -17.40 -13.43 7.15
CA ASN A 177 -17.78 -13.13 8.52
C ASN A 177 -19.27 -12.77 8.59
N PHE A 178 -19.94 -13.19 9.65
CA PHE A 178 -21.28 -12.75 10.00
C PHE A 178 -21.20 -12.04 11.34
N SER A 179 -21.79 -10.86 11.47
CA SER A 179 -21.92 -10.18 12.76
C SER A 179 -23.34 -9.72 13.01
N SER A 180 -23.74 -9.72 14.28
CA SER A 180 -25.01 -9.14 14.71
C SER A 180 -24.89 -8.54 16.10
N GLY A 181 -25.38 -7.31 16.25
CA GLY A 181 -25.39 -6.58 17.52
C GLY A 181 -26.78 -6.42 18.13
N VAL A 182 -26.83 -6.21 19.44
CA VAL A 182 -28.02 -5.86 20.21
C VAL A 182 -27.67 -4.84 21.29
N LEU A 183 -28.61 -3.93 21.54
CA LEU A 183 -28.56 -2.94 22.61
C LEU A 183 -29.76 -3.18 23.54
N TYR A 184 -29.52 -3.12 24.84
CA TYR A 184 -30.54 -3.04 25.87
C TYR A 184 -30.45 -1.69 26.57
N ASN A 185 -31.58 -0.97 26.62
CA ASN A 185 -31.72 0.23 27.43
C ASN A 185 -32.89 0.07 28.39
N GLY A 186 -32.58 0.02 29.69
CA GLY A 186 -33.54 -0.11 30.77
C GLY A 186 -34.11 1.21 31.28
N SER A 187 -33.78 2.37 30.68
CA SER A 187 -34.38 3.65 31.07
C SER A 187 -35.90 3.61 30.86
N ASN A 188 -36.65 3.88 31.92
CA ASN A 188 -38.12 4.02 31.86
C ASN A 188 -38.54 5.48 31.67
N GLU A 189 -37.66 6.44 31.95
CA GLU A 189 -37.87 7.83 31.60
C GLU A 189 -37.42 8.04 30.15
N ASN A 190 -38.30 8.56 29.28
CA ASN A 190 -37.87 9.38 28.15
C ASN A 190 -39.03 10.18 27.56
N SER A 191 -38.75 11.43 27.19
CA SER A 191 -39.62 12.30 26.39
C SER A 191 -39.74 11.86 24.91
N TYR A 192 -39.10 10.75 24.54
CA TYR A 192 -39.00 10.21 23.19
C TYR A 192 -39.30 8.70 23.19
N SER A 193 -39.97 8.20 22.15
CA SER A 193 -40.29 6.78 21.98
C SER A 193 -39.05 5.97 21.59
N HIS A 194 -38.78 4.86 22.28
CA HIS A 194 -37.73 3.90 21.94
C HIS A 194 -38.09 2.48 22.40
N GLU A 195 -37.47 1.46 21.79
CA GLU A 195 -37.53 0.08 22.27
C GLU A 195 -36.51 -0.14 23.41
N LYS A 196 -36.80 -1.08 24.31
CA LYS A 196 -35.84 -1.48 25.36
C LYS A 196 -34.77 -2.42 24.82
N TRP A 197 -35.13 -3.27 23.87
CA TRP A 197 -34.21 -4.15 23.16
C TRP A 197 -34.17 -3.69 21.71
N VAL A 198 -33.00 -3.28 21.24
CA VAL A 198 -32.80 -2.78 19.88
C VAL A 198 -31.78 -3.66 19.18
N ARG A 199 -32.19 -4.32 18.09
CA ARG A 199 -31.24 -4.97 17.18
C ARG A 199 -30.40 -3.89 16.49
N LEU A 200 -29.09 -4.04 16.53
CA LEU A 200 -28.15 -3.14 15.85
C LEU A 200 -27.95 -3.60 14.40
N GLU A 201 -26.72 -3.56 13.88
CA GLU A 201 -26.41 -4.09 12.56
C GLU A 201 -26.38 -5.61 12.57
N SER A 202 -26.91 -6.23 11.51
CA SER A 202 -26.75 -7.64 11.20
C SER A 202 -26.24 -7.76 9.77
N LYS A 203 -25.02 -8.28 9.57
CA LYS A 203 -24.40 -8.34 8.25
C LYS A 203 -23.54 -9.58 8.06
N TRP A 204 -23.50 -10.06 6.83
CA TRP A 204 -22.51 -10.98 6.33
C TRP A 204 -21.57 -10.24 5.39
N GLN A 205 -20.27 -10.51 5.50
CA GLN A 205 -19.26 -9.85 4.70
C GLN A 205 -18.20 -10.83 4.21
N TYR A 206 -17.88 -10.73 2.93
CA TYR A 206 -16.81 -11.49 2.30
C TYR A 206 -15.79 -10.54 1.66
N VAL A 207 -14.53 -10.70 2.04
CA VAL A 207 -13.41 -9.92 1.49
C VAL A 207 -12.62 -10.81 0.54
N ASP A 208 -12.48 -10.38 -0.72
CA ASP A 208 -11.58 -10.97 -1.71
C ASP A 208 -10.30 -10.11 -1.74
N PRO A 209 -9.23 -10.52 -1.03
CA PRO A 209 -8.01 -9.73 -0.95
C PRO A 209 -7.25 -9.73 -2.28
N GLU A 210 -7.37 -10.75 -3.13
CA GLU A 210 -6.68 -10.83 -4.43
C GLU A 210 -7.25 -9.79 -5.41
N LYS A 211 -8.57 -9.66 -5.47
CA LYS A 211 -9.24 -8.67 -6.33
C LYS A 211 -9.46 -7.32 -5.66
N VAL A 212 -9.11 -7.18 -4.38
CA VAL A 212 -9.31 -5.98 -3.55
C VAL A 212 -10.78 -5.57 -3.55
N ARG A 213 -11.66 -6.52 -3.22
CA ARG A 213 -13.12 -6.33 -3.22
C ARG A 213 -13.75 -6.81 -1.93
N ILE A 214 -14.84 -6.17 -1.56
CA ILE A 214 -15.66 -6.57 -0.42
C ILE A 214 -17.12 -6.63 -0.85
N TYR A 215 -17.80 -7.66 -0.37
CA TYR A 215 -19.21 -7.90 -0.60
C TYR A 215 -19.88 -7.95 0.77
N THR A 216 -20.85 -7.08 1.00
CA THR A 216 -21.61 -7.02 2.26
C THR A 216 -23.08 -7.27 1.95
N LEU A 217 -23.71 -8.15 2.73
CA LEU A 217 -25.15 -8.45 2.67
C LEU A 217 -25.75 -8.27 4.07
N GLY A 218 -26.83 -7.49 4.19
CA GLY A 218 -27.44 -7.14 5.47
C GLY A 218 -27.39 -5.64 5.73
N ASP A 219 -27.23 -5.22 6.98
CA ASP A 219 -27.10 -3.80 7.32
C ASP A 219 -25.70 -3.26 7.02
N PHE A 220 -25.62 -2.12 6.35
CA PHE A 220 -24.36 -1.41 6.07
C PHE A 220 -24.60 0.10 5.91
N ILE A 221 -23.51 0.86 5.81
CA ILE A 221 -23.55 2.29 5.49
C ILE A 221 -23.03 2.44 4.06
N SER A 222 -23.76 3.15 3.21
CA SER A 222 -23.34 3.41 1.83
C SER A 222 -22.08 4.27 1.79
N ASN A 223 -21.21 4.00 0.82
CA ASN A 223 -20.09 4.89 0.55
C ASN A 223 -20.57 5.99 -0.39
N SER A 224 -20.58 7.22 0.12
CA SER A 224 -20.98 8.39 -0.65
C SER A 224 -19.77 9.05 -1.31
N SER A 225 -20.02 9.78 -2.39
CA SER A 225 -19.03 10.71 -2.96
C SER A 225 -18.88 11.93 -2.04
N ASP A 226 -17.79 12.70 -2.16
CA ASP A 226 -17.51 13.88 -1.31
C ASP A 226 -18.65 14.92 -1.27
N TRP A 227 -19.48 14.98 -2.30
CA TRP A 227 -20.66 15.86 -2.40
C TRP A 227 -21.96 15.25 -1.86
N GLY A 228 -22.04 13.93 -1.74
CA GLY A 228 -23.23 13.20 -1.27
C GLY A 228 -23.22 12.98 0.24
N SER A 229 -24.19 12.21 0.73
CA SER A 229 -24.30 11.83 2.13
C SER A 229 -24.44 10.32 2.27
N SER A 230 -23.72 9.73 3.21
CA SER A 230 -23.85 8.30 3.50
C SER A 230 -25.18 7.99 4.20
N VAL A 231 -25.82 6.90 3.77
CA VAL A 231 -27.11 6.43 4.27
C VAL A 231 -26.93 5.02 4.84
N ARG A 232 -27.57 4.73 5.96
CA ARG A 232 -27.61 3.36 6.50
C ARG A 232 -28.69 2.57 5.77
N LEU A 233 -28.33 1.41 5.23
CA LEU A 233 -29.17 0.57 4.38
C LEU A 233 -29.21 -0.86 4.92
N ALA A 234 -30.31 -1.58 4.67
CA ALA A 234 -30.29 -3.04 4.61
C ALA A 234 -30.39 -3.51 3.16
N GLY A 235 -29.42 -4.31 2.71
CA GLY A 235 -29.38 -4.79 1.33
C GLY A 235 -28.03 -5.40 0.96
N PHE A 236 -27.50 -5.02 -0.20
CA PHE A 236 -26.24 -5.50 -0.73
C PHE A 236 -25.30 -4.34 -1.10
N GLN A 237 -24.02 -4.48 -0.73
CA GLN A 237 -22.94 -3.58 -1.11
C GLN A 237 -21.82 -4.36 -1.78
N TRP A 238 -21.34 -3.83 -2.89
CA TRP A 238 -20.14 -4.27 -3.58
C TRP A 238 -19.17 -3.09 -3.72
N SER A 239 -18.03 -3.15 -3.03
CA SER A 239 -17.07 -2.06 -3.03
C SER A 239 -15.63 -2.53 -3.10
N SER A 240 -14.73 -1.60 -3.37
CA SER A 240 -13.28 -1.83 -3.32
C SER A 240 -12.79 -1.96 -1.86
N ALA A 241 -11.92 -2.91 -1.59
CA ALA A 241 -11.45 -3.24 -0.24
C ALA A 241 -10.06 -2.67 0.10
N TYR A 242 -9.71 -1.49 -0.41
CA TYR A 242 -8.37 -0.92 -0.18
C TYR A 242 -8.09 -0.63 1.30
N THR A 243 -9.11 -0.26 2.09
CA THR A 243 -8.97 -0.07 3.55
C THR A 243 -8.65 -1.36 4.30
N GLN A 244 -9.01 -2.52 3.74
CA GLN A 244 -8.70 -3.85 4.30
C GLN A 244 -7.32 -4.37 3.85
N ARG A 245 -6.74 -3.75 2.81
CA ARG A 245 -5.42 -4.07 2.25
C ARG A 245 -4.43 -2.99 2.66
N GLY A 246 -4.07 -2.95 3.94
CA GLY A 246 -3.11 -1.96 4.48
C GLY A 246 -1.70 -2.04 3.90
N ASP A 247 -1.38 -3.12 3.17
CA ASP A 247 -0.17 -3.28 2.37
C ASP A 247 -0.24 -2.59 0.99
N LEU A 248 -1.42 -2.14 0.56
CA LEU A 248 -1.61 -1.39 -0.68
C LEU A 248 -1.57 0.10 -0.42
N VAL A 249 -0.67 0.77 -1.13
CA VAL A 249 -0.60 2.23 -1.17
C VAL A 249 -1.62 2.76 -2.18
N THR A 250 -2.72 3.36 -1.70
CA THR A 250 -3.74 3.96 -2.57
C THR A 250 -3.48 5.42 -2.93
N SER A 251 -2.68 6.11 -2.14
CA SER A 251 -2.43 7.55 -2.31
C SER A 251 -1.19 7.81 -3.15
N ALA A 252 -1.19 8.89 -3.92
CA ALA A 252 -0.01 9.29 -4.68
C ALA A 252 1.05 9.88 -3.75
N PHE A 253 2.12 9.11 -3.45
CA PHE A 253 3.23 9.65 -2.69
C PHE A 253 4.16 10.52 -3.55
N PRO A 254 4.71 11.61 -2.99
CA PRO A 254 5.84 12.28 -3.60
C PRO A 254 7.06 11.34 -3.66
N GLN A 255 7.73 11.34 -4.81
CA GLN A 255 9.00 10.64 -5.01
C GLN A 255 10.14 11.61 -4.69
N PHE A 256 11.11 11.16 -3.90
CA PHE A 256 12.28 11.97 -3.52
C PHE A 256 13.52 11.41 -4.20
N SER A 257 14.21 12.25 -4.97
CA SER A 257 15.46 11.89 -5.64
C SER A 257 16.64 12.60 -4.99
N GLY A 258 17.77 11.91 -4.91
CA GLY A 258 19.04 12.41 -4.41
C GLY A 258 20.23 11.78 -5.13
N SER A 259 21.45 12.17 -4.77
CA SER A 259 22.66 11.53 -5.27
C SER A 259 23.73 11.53 -4.19
N ALA A 260 24.45 10.41 -4.05
CA ALA A 260 25.59 10.28 -3.15
C ALA A 260 26.89 10.18 -3.93
N ALA A 261 27.91 10.95 -3.55
CA ALA A 261 29.21 10.90 -4.22
C ALA A 261 30.01 9.63 -3.87
N LEU A 262 29.79 9.09 -2.68
CA LEU A 262 30.40 7.88 -2.14
C LEU A 262 29.31 6.96 -1.59
N PRO A 263 29.60 5.67 -1.35
CA PRO A 263 28.74 4.82 -0.53
C PRO A 263 28.45 5.52 0.81
N SER A 264 27.18 5.67 1.14
CA SER A 264 26.73 6.47 2.28
C SER A 264 25.60 5.78 3.03
N THR A 265 25.44 6.13 4.30
CA THR A 265 24.21 5.85 5.05
C THR A 265 23.22 6.97 4.78
N LEU A 266 22.04 6.62 4.30
CA LEU A 266 20.91 7.51 4.12
C LEU A 266 20.01 7.43 5.36
N ASP A 267 19.96 8.51 6.12
CA ASP A 267 18.98 8.72 7.17
C ASP A 267 17.86 9.63 6.67
N LEU A 268 16.63 9.26 6.99
CA LEU A 268 15.44 9.97 6.59
C LEU A 268 14.67 10.42 7.82
N TYR A 269 14.39 11.71 7.90
CA TYR A 269 13.67 12.32 9.01
C TYR A 269 12.38 12.96 8.52
N VAL A 270 11.29 12.75 9.25
CA VAL A 270 10.04 13.49 9.09
C VAL A 270 9.71 14.16 10.42
N ASN A 271 9.48 15.47 10.42
CA ASN A 271 9.26 16.27 11.63
C ASN A 271 10.33 16.02 12.72
N GLN A 272 11.61 15.91 12.34
CA GLN A 272 12.76 15.62 13.23
C GLN A 272 12.81 14.20 13.81
N GLN A 273 11.84 13.33 13.53
CA GLN A 273 11.90 11.91 13.88
C GLN A 273 12.57 11.13 12.75
N LYS A 274 13.58 10.31 13.06
CA LYS A 274 14.19 9.38 12.09
C LYS A 274 13.22 8.24 11.81
N ILE A 275 12.82 8.08 10.56
CA ILE A 275 11.84 7.06 10.13
C ILE A 275 12.48 5.94 9.30
N TYR A 276 13.67 6.18 8.75
CA TYR A 276 14.44 5.19 8.00
C TYR A 276 15.94 5.46 8.13
N SER A 277 16.71 4.39 8.08
CA SER A 277 18.17 4.40 7.98
C SER A 277 18.60 3.20 7.14
N GLY A 278 19.41 3.42 6.11
CA GLY A 278 19.88 2.34 5.23
C GLY A 278 21.11 2.74 4.42
N LEU A 279 21.81 1.76 3.86
CA LEU A 279 22.96 2.01 2.99
C LEU A 279 22.48 2.32 1.56
N VAL A 280 23.08 3.36 0.96
CA VAL A 280 22.92 3.69 -0.44
C VAL A 280 24.28 3.64 -1.15
N PRO A 281 24.36 3.02 -2.34
CA PRO A 281 25.56 3.05 -3.16
C PRO A 281 25.82 4.47 -3.69
N SER A 282 27.01 4.70 -4.22
CA SER A 282 27.32 5.94 -4.94
C SER A 282 26.45 6.08 -6.21
N GLY A 283 26.23 7.32 -6.62
CA GLY A 283 25.36 7.68 -7.73
C GLY A 283 23.96 8.15 -7.29
N PRO A 284 23.03 8.30 -8.25
CA PRO A 284 21.69 8.79 -7.97
C PRO A 284 20.85 7.71 -7.27
N PHE A 285 19.95 8.13 -6.40
CA PHE A 285 19.02 7.26 -5.69
C PHE A 285 17.65 7.91 -5.57
N ASP A 286 16.62 7.08 -5.58
CA ASP A 286 15.24 7.49 -5.42
C ASP A 286 14.63 6.79 -4.22
N ILE A 287 13.89 7.55 -3.42
CA ILE A 287 13.09 7.04 -2.32
C ILE A 287 11.65 6.91 -2.80
N LYS A 288 11.14 5.69 -2.74
CA LYS A 288 9.76 5.39 -3.10
C LYS A 288 8.94 5.08 -1.86
N GLN A 289 7.65 5.43 -1.93
CA GLN A 289 6.62 4.98 -1.00
C GLN A 289 6.93 5.27 0.48
N LEU A 290 7.15 6.55 0.80
CA LEU A 290 7.19 7.00 2.20
C LEU A 290 5.88 6.59 2.91
N PRO A 291 5.95 5.87 4.05
CA PRO A 291 4.74 5.54 4.80
C PRO A 291 3.99 6.81 5.20
N PHE A 292 2.66 6.68 5.37
CA PHE A 292 1.80 7.79 5.77
C PHE A 292 2.31 8.42 7.07
N ILE A 293 2.90 9.61 6.95
CA ILE A 293 3.30 10.40 8.10
C ILE A 293 2.77 11.81 7.87
N SER A 294 1.83 12.21 8.72
CA SER A 294 1.43 13.62 8.81
C SER A 294 2.65 14.45 9.18
N GLY A 295 3.28 15.08 8.19
CA GLY A 295 4.50 15.84 8.38
C GLY A 295 4.68 16.94 7.37
N ASN A 296 5.45 17.96 7.77
CA ASN A 296 5.58 19.19 7.01
C ASN A 296 6.89 19.22 6.20
N GLU A 297 7.93 18.53 6.66
CA GLU A 297 9.26 18.56 6.04
C GLU A 297 9.90 17.18 6.12
N VAL A 298 10.40 16.71 4.99
CA VAL A 298 11.29 15.55 4.90
C VAL A 298 12.72 16.08 4.86
N THR A 299 13.56 15.62 5.79
CA THR A 299 15.00 15.89 5.80
C THR A 299 15.75 14.60 5.50
N LEU A 300 16.49 14.61 4.40
CA LEU A 300 17.40 13.56 4.00
C LEU A 300 18.80 13.91 4.48
N VAL A 301 19.45 12.99 5.19
CA VAL A 301 20.83 13.14 5.64
C VAL A 301 21.62 11.96 5.10
N THR A 302 22.49 12.20 4.12
CA THR A 302 23.45 11.18 3.66
C THR A 302 24.77 11.38 4.39
N THR A 303 25.22 10.35 5.10
CA THR A 303 26.52 10.33 5.80
C THR A 303 27.48 9.42 5.07
N ASP A 304 28.61 9.95 4.60
CA ASP A 304 29.63 9.14 3.94
C ASP A 304 30.53 8.38 4.93
N ALA A 305 31.42 7.54 4.39
CA ALA A 305 32.36 6.76 5.20
C ALA A 305 33.38 7.61 6.00
N THR A 306 33.56 8.88 5.65
CA THR A 306 34.42 9.82 6.37
C THR A 306 33.66 10.59 7.47
N GLY A 307 32.35 10.38 7.57
CA GLY A 307 31.46 11.06 8.50
C GLY A 307 30.94 12.41 7.98
N GLN A 308 31.21 12.79 6.73
CA GLN A 308 30.64 14.01 6.15
C GLN A 308 29.15 13.80 5.88
N GLN A 309 28.36 14.78 6.30
CA GLN A 309 26.90 14.78 6.14
C GLN A 309 26.48 15.78 5.07
N SER A 310 25.66 15.33 4.12
CA SER A 310 24.93 16.20 3.20
C SER A 310 23.45 16.16 3.56
N ILE A 311 22.88 17.33 3.83
CA ILE A 311 21.50 17.49 4.29
C ILE A 311 20.66 18.11 3.18
N THR A 312 19.66 17.38 2.70
CA THR A 312 18.69 17.87 1.71
C THR A 312 17.31 17.94 2.37
N LYS A 313 16.70 19.13 2.36
CA LYS A 313 15.36 19.34 2.91
C LYS A 313 14.37 19.53 1.77
N GLN A 314 13.29 18.75 1.80
CA GLN A 314 12.22 18.87 0.81
C GLN A 314 10.86 19.01 1.51
N ALA A 315 9.98 19.77 0.88
CA ALA A 315 8.60 19.89 1.31
C ALA A 315 7.89 18.54 1.13
N TYR A 316 7.11 18.12 2.12
CA TYR A 316 6.24 16.96 2.03
C TYR A 316 4.82 17.41 2.28
N TYR A 317 3.92 17.07 1.36
CA TYR A 317 2.49 17.30 1.51
C TYR A 317 1.76 16.06 1.03
N PHE A 318 0.94 15.50 1.92
CA PHE A 318 0.10 14.34 1.65
C PHE A 318 -1.36 14.78 1.69
N SER A 319 -2.15 14.27 0.75
CA SER A 319 -3.60 14.46 0.71
C SER A 319 -4.27 13.14 0.35
N SER A 320 -5.24 12.73 1.15
CA SER A 320 -6.09 11.55 0.89
C SER A 320 -7.04 11.76 -0.30
N LYS A 321 -7.12 12.98 -0.85
CA LYS A 321 -7.93 13.30 -2.03
C LYS A 321 -7.29 12.81 -3.33
N ILE A 322 -5.97 12.58 -3.35
CA ILE A 322 -5.24 12.14 -4.55
C ILE A 322 -4.89 10.66 -4.47
N LEU A 323 -5.53 9.87 -5.32
CA LEU A 323 -5.22 8.47 -5.55
C LEU A 323 -3.99 8.30 -6.46
N ALA A 324 -3.21 7.26 -6.20
CA ALA A 324 -2.10 6.84 -7.06
C ALA A 324 -2.63 6.39 -8.43
N LYS A 325 -1.80 6.55 -9.46
CA LYS A 325 -2.15 6.18 -10.83
C LYS A 325 -2.62 4.72 -10.90
N GLY A 326 -3.81 4.50 -11.47
CA GLY A 326 -4.38 3.17 -11.68
C GLY A 326 -5.17 2.60 -10.50
N ILE A 327 -5.20 3.30 -9.35
CA ILE A 327 -6.09 2.94 -8.23
C ILE A 327 -7.53 3.32 -8.60
N ASN A 328 -8.45 2.40 -8.36
CA ASN A 328 -9.86 2.54 -8.67
C ASN A 328 -10.71 2.18 -7.44
N GLU A 329 -11.03 3.18 -6.64
CA GLU A 329 -11.93 3.03 -5.50
C GLU A 329 -13.37 3.15 -5.99
N PHE A 330 -14.23 2.20 -5.63
CA PHE A 330 -15.63 2.26 -6.02
C PHE A 330 -16.53 1.62 -4.98
N SER A 331 -17.81 1.98 -5.03
CA SER A 331 -18.89 1.35 -4.28
C SER A 331 -20.15 1.32 -5.11
N VAL A 332 -20.87 0.20 -5.05
CA VAL A 332 -22.22 0.04 -5.58
C VAL A 332 -23.05 -0.51 -4.45
N ASP A 333 -24.05 0.25 -4.05
CA ASP A 333 -24.86 0.06 -2.86
C ASP A 333 -26.33 0.00 -3.27
N VAL A 334 -27.05 -1.04 -2.86
CA VAL A 334 -28.48 -1.18 -3.10
C VAL A 334 -29.15 -1.70 -1.84
N GLY A 335 -30.20 -1.04 -1.37
CA GLY A 335 -30.91 -1.49 -0.18
C GLY A 335 -32.04 -0.55 0.21
N VAL A 336 -32.59 -0.80 1.40
CA VAL A 336 -33.67 0.00 1.97
C VAL A 336 -33.10 0.87 3.09
N PRO A 337 -33.29 2.21 3.06
CA PRO A 337 -32.87 3.11 4.14
C PRO A 337 -33.41 2.67 5.49
N ARG A 338 -32.54 2.72 6.49
CA ARG A 338 -32.87 2.38 7.87
C ARG A 338 -32.81 3.64 8.74
N TYR A 339 -33.90 3.94 9.40
CA TYR A 339 -34.02 5.08 10.31
C TYR A 339 -33.80 4.68 11.76
N ASN A 340 -33.64 5.70 12.61
CA ASN A 340 -33.68 5.59 14.07
C ASN A 340 -32.82 4.44 14.66
N TYR A 341 -31.63 4.24 14.08
CA TYR A 341 -30.69 3.23 14.53
C TYR A 341 -30.33 3.43 16.01
N GLY A 342 -30.45 2.37 16.80
CA GLY A 342 -30.24 2.42 18.25
C GLY A 342 -31.49 2.80 19.05
N LEU A 343 -32.59 3.18 18.40
CA LEU A 343 -33.89 3.43 19.04
C LEU A 343 -34.93 2.37 18.67
N PHE A 344 -34.96 1.92 17.41
CA PHE A 344 -35.86 0.88 16.91
C PHE A 344 -35.10 -0.19 16.11
N SER A 345 -35.54 -1.44 16.24
CA SER A 345 -34.85 -2.60 15.66
C SER A 345 -34.93 -2.68 14.13
N ASN A 346 -36.10 -2.39 13.54
CA ASN A 346 -36.36 -2.62 12.12
C ASN A 346 -37.17 -1.49 11.49
N ASP A 347 -36.82 -0.25 11.82
CA ASP A 347 -37.43 0.94 11.23
C ASP A 347 -36.79 1.24 9.87
N TYR A 348 -37.45 0.76 8.81
CA TYR A 348 -37.00 0.85 7.43
C TYR A 348 -37.97 1.70 6.61
N ASP A 349 -37.42 2.42 5.64
CA ASP A 349 -38.20 3.13 4.64
C ASP A 349 -38.97 2.15 3.74
N ASP A 350 -40.01 2.62 3.07
CA ASP A 350 -40.73 1.87 2.04
C ASP A 350 -40.02 1.97 0.68
N ALA A 351 -39.12 2.96 0.52
CA ALA A 351 -38.37 3.19 -0.71
C ALA A 351 -37.10 2.33 -0.78
N THR A 352 -36.82 1.77 -1.97
CA THR A 352 -35.51 1.21 -2.26
C THR A 352 -34.58 2.32 -2.73
N PHE A 353 -33.37 2.36 -2.18
CA PHE A 353 -32.31 3.28 -2.53
C PHE A 353 -31.14 2.54 -3.19
N ALA A 354 -30.54 3.17 -4.18
CA ALA A 354 -29.32 2.70 -4.83
C ALA A 354 -28.34 3.86 -4.97
N SER A 355 -27.07 3.61 -4.69
CA SER A 355 -25.99 4.57 -4.94
C SER A 355 -24.77 3.91 -5.57
N GLY A 356 -24.08 4.68 -6.39
CA GLY A 356 -22.79 4.31 -6.96
C GLY A 356 -21.82 5.45 -6.79
N ALA A 357 -20.60 5.15 -6.35
CA ALA A 357 -19.52 6.11 -6.24
C ALA A 357 -18.23 5.51 -6.83
N ILE A 358 -17.45 6.33 -7.53
CA ILE A 358 -16.17 5.93 -8.11
C ILE A 358 -15.15 7.05 -7.99
N ARG A 359 -13.92 6.70 -7.64
CA ARG A 359 -12.74 7.56 -7.66
C ARG A 359 -11.62 6.84 -8.39
N TYR A 360 -11.06 7.50 -9.41
CA TYR A 360 -10.02 6.94 -10.25
C TYR A 360 -8.78 7.83 -10.26
N GLY A 361 -7.64 7.25 -9.87
CA GLY A 361 -6.33 7.88 -9.99
C GLY A 361 -5.88 7.90 -11.45
N TYR A 362 -6.25 8.94 -12.20
CA TYR A 362 -5.85 9.12 -13.60
C TYR A 362 -4.33 9.29 -13.74
N SER A 363 -3.70 10.01 -12.81
CA SER A 363 -2.26 10.13 -12.65
C SER A 363 -1.89 10.30 -11.17
N ASN A 364 -0.60 10.27 -10.83
CA ASN A 364 -0.13 10.58 -9.47
C ASN A 364 -0.36 12.05 -9.05
N SER A 365 -1.05 12.85 -9.87
CA SER A 365 -1.40 14.24 -9.58
C SER A 365 -2.87 14.56 -9.84
N LEU A 366 -3.66 13.66 -10.41
CA LEU A 366 -5.06 13.90 -10.78
C LEU A 366 -5.91 12.68 -10.45
N THR A 367 -6.93 12.91 -9.64
CA THR A 367 -7.99 11.95 -9.33
C THR A 367 -9.31 12.49 -9.86
N LEU A 368 -10.08 11.64 -10.52
CA LEU A 368 -11.42 11.95 -10.99
C LEU A 368 -12.42 11.24 -10.10
N SER A 369 -13.51 11.92 -9.74
CA SER A 369 -14.60 11.38 -8.92
C SER A 369 -15.93 11.50 -9.65
N GLY A 370 -16.82 10.56 -9.37
CA GLY A 370 -18.17 10.55 -9.89
C GLY A 370 -19.07 9.68 -9.04
N GLY A 371 -20.36 9.98 -9.06
CA GLY A 371 -21.33 9.17 -8.37
C GLY A 371 -22.76 9.52 -8.75
N ALA A 372 -23.66 8.59 -8.45
CA ALA A 372 -25.09 8.74 -8.67
C ALA A 372 -25.86 8.10 -7.52
N GLU A 373 -27.01 8.66 -7.20
CA GLU A 373 -27.94 8.14 -6.20
C GLU A 373 -29.35 8.14 -6.80
N ALA A 374 -30.14 7.13 -6.48
CA ALA A 374 -31.52 7.03 -6.92
C ALA A 374 -32.38 6.31 -5.89
N SER A 375 -33.66 6.65 -5.82
CA SER A 375 -34.64 5.96 -4.99
C SER A 375 -35.96 5.73 -5.70
N THR A 376 -36.72 4.74 -5.27
CA THR A 376 -38.03 4.41 -5.86
C THR A 376 -39.11 5.44 -5.56
N ASP A 377 -38.91 6.32 -4.58
CA ASP A 377 -39.82 7.43 -4.26
C ASP A 377 -39.50 8.74 -5.01
N GLY A 378 -38.56 8.68 -5.97
CA GLY A 378 -38.34 9.72 -6.97
C GLY A 378 -37.07 10.55 -6.80
N LEU A 379 -36.10 10.12 -5.98
CA LEU A 379 -34.77 10.76 -5.95
C LEU A 379 -33.96 10.34 -7.17
N SER A 380 -33.32 11.31 -7.80
CA SER A 380 -32.21 11.12 -8.72
C SER A 380 -31.15 12.16 -8.43
N ASN A 381 -29.92 11.74 -8.21
CA ASN A 381 -28.80 12.61 -7.92
C ASN A 381 -27.60 12.17 -8.76
N LEU A 382 -26.87 13.11 -9.34
CA LEU A 382 -25.69 12.85 -10.13
C LEU A 382 -24.66 13.92 -9.86
N GLY A 383 -23.42 13.51 -9.62
CA GLY A 383 -22.32 14.43 -9.42
C GLY A 383 -20.99 13.89 -9.90
N THR A 384 -20.08 14.82 -10.13
CA THR A 384 -18.71 14.54 -10.55
C THR A 384 -17.77 15.60 -10.03
N GLY A 385 -16.51 15.23 -9.90
CA GLY A 385 -15.49 16.15 -9.45
C GLY A 385 -14.09 15.67 -9.81
N PHE A 386 -13.12 16.42 -9.32
CA PHE A 386 -11.73 16.05 -9.42
C PHE A 386 -10.95 16.60 -8.23
N ALA A 387 -9.82 15.96 -7.95
CA ALA A 387 -8.79 16.47 -7.09
C ALA A 387 -7.47 16.49 -7.86
N LYS A 388 -6.75 17.61 -7.78
CA LYS A 388 -5.47 17.81 -8.47
C LYS A 388 -4.40 18.32 -7.51
N ASN A 389 -3.26 17.64 -7.53
CA ASN A 389 -2.06 18.10 -6.83
C ASN A 389 -1.44 19.31 -7.55
N LEU A 390 -1.18 20.36 -6.80
CA LEU A 390 -0.51 21.59 -7.21
C LEU A 390 0.97 21.50 -6.82
N PHE A 391 1.78 20.93 -7.72
CA PHE A 391 3.24 20.88 -7.65
C PHE A 391 3.83 20.43 -6.29
N GLY A 392 3.16 19.52 -5.59
CA GLY A 392 3.63 18.92 -4.34
C GLY A 392 3.48 19.80 -3.10
N PHE A 393 2.82 20.96 -3.20
CA PHE A 393 2.60 21.85 -2.05
C PHE A 393 1.12 22.04 -1.69
N GLY A 394 0.19 21.52 -2.48
CA GLY A 394 -1.23 21.57 -2.16
C GLY A 394 -2.09 20.72 -3.08
N VAL A 395 -3.37 20.64 -2.77
CA VAL A 395 -4.41 20.01 -3.57
C VAL A 395 -5.57 20.97 -3.73
N ILE A 396 -6.03 21.10 -4.97
CA ILE A 396 -7.32 21.70 -5.29
C ILE A 396 -8.30 20.59 -5.61
N ASN A 397 -9.51 20.68 -5.09
CA ASN A 397 -10.61 19.81 -5.50
C ASN A 397 -11.84 20.64 -5.85
N ALA A 398 -12.62 20.14 -6.80
CA ALA A 398 -13.88 20.75 -7.17
C ALA A 398 -14.87 19.65 -7.53
N ASP A 399 -16.10 19.80 -7.04
CA ASP A 399 -17.18 18.84 -7.20
C ASP A 399 -18.45 19.60 -7.55
N ILE A 400 -19.26 19.04 -8.46
CA ILE A 400 -20.57 19.56 -8.81
C ILE A 400 -21.58 18.41 -8.77
N ALA A 401 -22.77 18.69 -8.27
CA ALA A 401 -23.86 17.74 -8.21
C ALA A 401 -25.20 18.43 -8.54
N ALA A 402 -26.08 17.67 -9.17
CA ALA A 402 -27.45 18.06 -9.44
C ALA A 402 -28.37 16.93 -8.98
N SER A 403 -29.43 17.30 -8.26
CA SER A 403 -30.44 16.38 -7.79
C SER A 403 -31.83 16.80 -8.22
N GLN A 404 -32.70 15.82 -8.34
CA GLN A 404 -34.14 15.98 -8.49
C GLN A 404 -34.81 15.06 -7.48
N TYR A 405 -35.79 15.59 -6.75
CA TYR A 405 -36.64 14.80 -5.87
C TYR A 405 -38.07 15.27 -6.06
N LYS A 406 -38.91 14.41 -6.63
CA LYS A 406 -40.30 14.75 -7.01
C LYS A 406 -40.29 15.99 -7.93
N ASP A 407 -40.89 17.10 -7.49
CA ASP A 407 -40.99 18.34 -8.27
C ASP A 407 -39.89 19.38 -7.94
N GLU A 408 -38.94 19.02 -7.07
CA GLU A 408 -37.87 19.92 -6.63
C GLU A 408 -36.53 19.55 -7.27
N ASN A 409 -35.76 20.58 -7.65
CA ASN A 409 -34.41 20.43 -8.16
C ASN A 409 -33.41 21.06 -7.18
N GLY A 410 -32.28 20.39 -6.98
CA GLY A 410 -31.17 20.86 -6.16
C GLY A 410 -29.86 20.91 -6.94
N TYR A 411 -28.99 21.84 -6.57
CA TYR A 411 -27.64 21.94 -7.12
C TYR A 411 -26.66 22.18 -5.98
N SER A 412 -25.48 21.56 -6.07
CA SER A 412 -24.38 21.78 -5.13
C SER A 412 -23.08 21.92 -5.91
N ALA A 413 -22.23 22.84 -5.47
CA ALA A 413 -20.89 23.00 -6.00
C ALA A 413 -19.93 23.14 -4.82
N LEU A 414 -18.92 22.28 -4.74
CA LEU A 414 -17.88 22.34 -3.74
C LEU A 414 -16.57 22.73 -4.41
N VAL A 415 -15.85 23.67 -3.82
CA VAL A 415 -14.45 23.96 -4.18
C VAL A 415 -13.63 23.92 -2.90
N GLY A 416 -12.60 23.08 -2.90
CA GLY A 416 -11.65 22.95 -1.81
C GLY A 416 -10.24 23.31 -2.26
N LEU A 417 -9.51 24.00 -1.39
CA LEU A 417 -8.08 24.21 -1.54
C LEU A 417 -7.42 23.87 -0.21
N GLU A 418 -6.51 22.92 -0.25
CA GLU A 418 -5.70 22.54 0.88
C GLU A 418 -4.23 22.54 0.48
N GLY A 419 -3.35 22.83 1.41
CA GLY A 419 -1.95 22.87 1.08
C GLY A 419 -1.13 23.61 2.09
N ARG A 420 0.06 23.98 1.64
CA ARG A 420 1.08 24.59 2.44
C ARG A 420 1.77 25.70 1.67
N ILE A 421 1.76 26.89 2.25
CA ILE A 421 2.40 28.09 1.69
C ILE A 421 3.85 28.20 2.20
N SER A 422 4.13 27.74 3.42
CA SER A 422 5.49 27.78 4.01
C SER A 422 5.71 26.65 5.03
N LYS A 423 6.94 26.52 5.56
CA LYS A 423 7.28 25.48 6.54
C LYS A 423 6.33 25.42 7.76
N ASN A 424 5.76 26.57 8.11
CA ASN A 424 4.94 26.74 9.31
C ASN A 424 3.48 27.09 9.00
N ILE A 425 3.10 27.21 7.72
CA ILE A 425 1.76 27.68 7.32
C ILE A 425 1.13 26.65 6.38
N SER A 426 0.22 25.86 6.93
CA SER A 426 -0.75 25.07 6.18
C SER A 426 -2.11 25.77 6.13
N PHE A 427 -2.91 25.44 5.15
CA PHE A 427 -4.27 25.91 5.03
C PHE A 427 -5.16 24.78 4.50
N ASN A 428 -6.41 24.79 4.92
CA ASN A 428 -7.47 23.97 4.36
C ASN A 428 -8.73 24.83 4.35
N THR A 429 -9.23 25.12 3.17
CA THR A 429 -10.46 25.88 2.99
C THR A 429 -11.34 25.13 2.01
N SER A 430 -12.64 25.11 2.28
CA SER A 430 -13.63 24.61 1.35
C SER A 430 -14.84 25.53 1.37
N TYR A 431 -15.47 25.66 0.22
CA TYR A 431 -16.71 26.38 0.02
C TYR A 431 -17.68 25.42 -0.65
N ARG A 432 -18.91 25.34 -0.13
CA ARG A 432 -20.00 24.52 -0.65
C ARG A 432 -21.25 25.38 -0.80
#